data_AF-A0AAD4BCK6-F1
#
_entry.id   AF-A0AAD4BCK6-F1
#
_cell.length_a   1.000
_cell.length_b   1.000
_cell.length_c   1.000
_cell.angle_alpha   90.00
_cell.angle_beta   90.00
_cell.angle_gamma   90.00
#
_symmetry.space_group_name_H-M   'P 1'
#
loop_
_entity.id
_entity.type
_entity.pdbx_description
1 polymer ?
#
loop_
_entity_poly.entity_id
_entity_poly.type
_entity_poly.pdbx_seq_one_letter_code
_entity_poly.pdbx_strand_id
1 'polypeptide(L)'
;MDPFEVRMQFLGLLRKLNATQQSIQKVVGYALKYFSRCGEDLWECIIEECQKGSINHRINILYFLDSLCESSLLAKAHQPIPAESSSCYPSSLLTPHARHAKQANTSFYVDYVSRDLRQIVECVVPVGRQGLPNLTSTKQILENWRTKRIIEPQRVDEGMQVLSSRHTQPTESSIASAPALTSQPPPSRGPGAGNDAHLSRGEIFKRIEEDRERHKRLRERRWVQAQPQVLSHSYPSHHSQPHHPAAGSGPGSSSGTAGYTAYALASFLPLSESENATLALDIEFENEWDATSDWNEDDEEVVMEERELCYP
;
A
#
# COMPACT_ATOMS: atom_id res chain seq x y z
N MET A 1 -16.46 -9.61 -20.25
CA MET A 1 -15.54 -8.67 -20.90
C MET A 1 -14.45 -9.48 -21.56
N ASP A 2 -14.32 -9.31 -22.86
CA ASP A 2 -13.19 -9.85 -23.62
C ASP A 2 -11.90 -9.07 -23.31
N PRO A 3 -10.71 -9.61 -23.64
CA PRO A 3 -9.44 -8.96 -23.31
C PRO A 3 -9.28 -7.53 -23.87
N PHE A 4 -9.81 -7.25 -25.06
CA PHE A 4 -9.70 -5.91 -25.66
C PHE A 4 -10.54 -4.89 -24.89
N GLU A 5 -11.77 -5.25 -24.52
CA GLU A 5 -12.62 -4.42 -23.66
C GLU A 5 -11.96 -4.14 -22.31
N VAL A 6 -11.36 -5.17 -21.69
CA VAL A 6 -10.64 -5.06 -20.41
C VAL A 6 -9.48 -4.07 -20.52
N ARG A 7 -8.65 -4.20 -21.56
CA ARG A 7 -7.54 -3.29 -21.85
C ARG A 7 -8.01 -1.85 -22.02
N MET A 8 -9.05 -1.63 -22.82
CA MET A 8 -9.55 -0.28 -23.13
C MET A 8 -10.09 0.42 -21.87
N GLN A 9 -10.87 -0.30 -21.06
CA GLN A 9 -11.38 0.25 -19.80
C GLN A 9 -10.26 0.53 -18.81
N PHE A 10 -9.28 -0.39 -18.70
CA PHE A 10 -8.14 -0.21 -17.82
C PHE A 10 -7.29 1.01 -18.19
N LEU A 11 -6.98 1.21 -19.47
CA LEU A 11 -6.30 2.43 -19.95
C LEU A 11 -7.12 3.70 -19.62
N GLY A 12 -8.45 3.63 -19.73
CA GLY A 12 -9.33 4.72 -19.31
C GLY A 12 -9.24 5.05 -17.82
N LEU A 13 -9.03 4.04 -16.96
CA LEU A 13 -8.79 4.22 -15.53
C LEU A 13 -7.38 4.77 -15.26
N LEU A 14 -6.35 4.19 -15.88
CA LEU A 14 -4.96 4.62 -15.74
C LEU A 14 -4.79 6.09 -16.12
N ARG A 15 -5.32 6.54 -17.27
CA ARG A 15 -5.20 7.95 -17.70
C ARG A 15 -5.85 8.95 -16.74
N LYS A 16 -6.80 8.50 -15.93
CA LYS A 16 -7.49 9.31 -14.91
C LYS A 16 -6.91 9.12 -13.51
N LEU A 17 -5.85 8.32 -13.36
CA LEU A 17 -5.19 8.06 -12.10
C LEU A 17 -4.63 9.36 -11.50
N ASN A 18 -4.97 9.57 -10.23
CA ASN A 18 -4.55 10.73 -9.43
C ASN A 18 -4.23 10.30 -8.00
N ALA A 19 -3.83 11.24 -7.14
CA ALA A 19 -3.39 10.97 -5.77
C ALA A 19 -4.46 10.46 -4.79
N THR A 20 -5.75 10.53 -5.15
CA THR A 20 -6.84 10.16 -4.24
C THR A 20 -6.90 8.65 -3.98
N GLN A 21 -7.34 8.26 -2.78
CA GLN A 21 -7.52 6.84 -2.44
C GLN A 21 -8.43 6.11 -3.40
N GLN A 22 -9.56 6.74 -3.72
CA GLN A 22 -10.61 6.13 -4.53
C GLN A 22 -10.10 5.86 -5.95
N SER A 23 -9.32 6.78 -6.52
CA SER A 23 -8.70 6.59 -7.83
C SER A 23 -7.76 5.39 -7.81
N ILE A 24 -6.83 5.34 -6.85
CA ILE A 24 -5.86 4.24 -6.71
C ILE A 24 -6.55 2.89 -6.51
N GLN A 25 -7.44 2.79 -5.51
CA GLN A 25 -8.12 1.52 -5.17
C GLN A 25 -9.00 1.01 -6.32
N LYS A 26 -9.61 1.92 -7.10
CA LYS A 26 -10.37 1.54 -8.28
C LYS A 26 -9.50 0.86 -9.33
N VAL A 27 -8.30 1.38 -9.59
CA VAL A 27 -7.36 0.76 -10.54
C VAL A 27 -6.81 -0.56 -9.99
N VAL A 28 -6.45 -0.61 -8.71
CA VAL A 28 -5.97 -1.84 -8.04
C VAL A 28 -7.00 -2.95 -8.12
N GLY A 29 -8.25 -2.68 -7.73
CA GLY A 29 -9.33 -3.66 -7.77
C GLY A 29 -9.59 -4.17 -9.19
N TYR A 30 -9.52 -3.29 -10.20
CA TYR A 30 -9.65 -3.68 -11.60
C TYR A 30 -8.50 -4.60 -12.05
N ALA A 31 -7.25 -4.22 -11.73
CA ALA A 31 -6.05 -4.96 -12.10
C ALA A 31 -6.05 -6.38 -11.52
N LEU A 32 -6.41 -6.54 -10.23
CA LEU A 32 -6.47 -7.83 -9.56
C LEU A 32 -7.64 -8.69 -10.08
N LYS A 33 -8.80 -8.09 -10.33
CA LYS A 33 -9.98 -8.79 -10.84
C LYS A 33 -9.72 -9.50 -12.17
N TYR A 34 -8.91 -8.90 -13.05
CA TYR A 34 -8.64 -9.44 -14.39
C TYR A 34 -7.22 -10.03 -14.54
N PHE A 35 -6.45 -10.15 -13.45
CA PHE A 35 -5.07 -10.64 -13.50
C PHE A 35 -4.94 -12.01 -14.17
N SER A 36 -5.79 -12.98 -13.80
CA SER A 36 -5.67 -14.36 -14.27
C SER A 36 -5.77 -14.53 -15.79
N ARG A 37 -6.42 -13.59 -16.48
CA ARG A 37 -6.62 -13.65 -17.94
C ARG A 37 -5.81 -12.60 -18.69
N CYS A 38 -5.60 -11.43 -18.09
CA CYS A 38 -5.06 -10.25 -18.77
C CYS A 38 -3.86 -9.64 -18.04
N GLY A 39 -3.31 -10.27 -16.99
CA GLY A 39 -2.31 -9.66 -16.12
C GLY A 39 -1.07 -9.11 -16.83
N GLU A 40 -0.52 -9.86 -17.80
CA GLU A 40 0.62 -9.42 -18.63
C GLU A 40 0.24 -8.23 -19.54
N ASP A 41 -0.89 -8.28 -20.23
CA ASP A 41 -1.36 -7.18 -21.09
C ASP A 41 -1.66 -5.90 -20.31
N LEU A 42 -2.24 -6.05 -19.11
CA LEU A 42 -2.45 -4.95 -18.17
C LEU A 42 -1.13 -4.40 -17.66
N TRP A 43 -0.13 -5.24 -17.42
CA TRP A 43 1.20 -4.82 -17.05
C TRP A 43 1.87 -3.98 -18.13
N GLU A 44 1.80 -4.41 -19.39
CA GLU A 44 2.29 -3.61 -20.53
C GLU A 44 1.63 -2.24 -20.58
N CYS A 45 0.32 -2.17 -20.34
CA CYS A 45 -0.41 -0.89 -20.27
C CYS A 45 0.11 0.03 -19.14
N ILE A 46 0.43 -0.53 -17.96
CA ILE A 46 0.97 0.24 -16.84
C ILE A 46 2.32 0.85 -17.20
N ILE A 47 3.22 0.04 -17.77
CA ILE A 47 4.56 0.48 -18.15
C ILE A 47 4.51 1.53 -19.27
N GLU A 48 3.65 1.31 -20.28
CA GLU A 48 3.46 2.22 -21.40
C GLU A 48 2.92 3.59 -20.92
N GLU A 49 1.88 3.61 -20.09
CA GLU A 49 1.33 4.85 -19.53
C GLU A 49 2.33 5.54 -18.58
N CYS A 50 3.15 4.78 -17.85
CA CYS A 50 4.25 5.34 -17.05
C CYS A 50 5.24 6.09 -17.94
N GLN A 51 5.67 5.51 -19.05
CA GLN A 51 6.64 6.15 -19.96
C GLN A 51 6.08 7.40 -20.65
N LYS A 52 4.80 7.38 -21.03
CA LYS A 52 4.15 8.47 -21.77
C LYS A 52 3.63 9.60 -20.88
N GLY A 53 3.34 9.32 -19.61
CA GLY A 53 2.76 10.29 -18.67
C GLY A 53 3.72 11.42 -18.28
N SER A 54 3.15 12.54 -17.81
CA SER A 54 3.94 13.62 -17.21
C SER A 54 4.58 13.19 -15.89
N ILE A 55 5.62 13.90 -15.42
CA ILE A 55 6.33 13.59 -14.17
C ILE A 55 5.37 13.37 -12.99
N ASN A 56 4.31 14.16 -12.93
CA ASN A 56 3.29 14.02 -11.90
C ASN A 56 2.43 12.74 -12.08
N HIS A 57 2.08 12.40 -13.31
CA HIS A 57 1.37 11.14 -13.57
C HIS A 57 2.23 9.91 -13.24
N ARG A 58 3.53 9.98 -13.51
CA ARG A 58 4.48 8.89 -13.21
C ARG A 58 4.55 8.58 -11.71
N ILE A 59 4.56 9.59 -10.85
CA ILE A 59 4.52 9.34 -9.41
C ILE A 59 3.16 8.75 -8.98
N ASN A 60 2.04 9.15 -9.62
CA ASN A 60 0.74 8.55 -9.34
C ASN A 60 0.75 7.05 -9.63
N ILE A 61 1.37 6.65 -10.74
CA ILE A 61 1.58 5.24 -11.07
C ILE A 61 2.42 4.54 -9.99
N LEU A 62 3.49 5.16 -9.48
CA LEU A 62 4.29 4.56 -8.41
C LEU A 62 3.47 4.32 -7.12
N TYR A 63 2.66 5.29 -6.70
CA TYR A 63 1.75 5.11 -5.55
C TYR A 63 0.65 4.08 -5.80
N PHE A 64 0.20 3.96 -7.06
CA PHE A 64 -0.69 2.87 -7.46
C PHE A 64 0.00 1.51 -7.35
N LEU A 65 1.24 1.39 -7.84
CA LEU A 65 2.03 0.16 -7.76
C LEU A 65 2.31 -0.26 -6.32
N ASP A 66 2.59 0.69 -5.43
CA ASP A 66 2.72 0.46 -3.98
C ASP A 66 1.47 -0.23 -3.43
N SER A 67 0.30 0.36 -3.67
CA SER A 67 -0.97 -0.23 -3.24
C SER A 67 -1.31 -1.55 -3.95
N LEU A 68 -0.91 -1.71 -5.21
CA LEU A 68 -1.14 -2.93 -6.00
C LEU A 68 -0.32 -4.09 -5.45
N CYS A 69 0.93 -3.85 -5.05
CA CYS A 69 1.79 -4.86 -4.45
C CYS A 69 1.26 -5.33 -3.10
N GLU A 70 0.90 -4.39 -2.21
CA GLU A 70 0.29 -4.73 -0.91
C GLU A 70 -0.98 -5.57 -1.10
N SER A 71 -1.85 -5.17 -2.04
CA SER A 71 -3.10 -5.88 -2.34
C SER A 71 -2.86 -7.23 -3.02
N SER A 72 -1.81 -7.36 -3.84
CA SER A 72 -1.40 -8.61 -4.47
C SER A 72 -0.95 -9.64 -3.45
N LEU A 73 -0.13 -9.22 -2.47
CA LEU A 73 0.32 -10.08 -1.38
C LEU A 73 -0.84 -10.49 -0.48
N LEU A 74 -1.75 -9.55 -0.16
CA LEU A 74 -2.95 -9.85 0.59
C LEU A 74 -3.85 -10.85 -0.15
N ALA A 75 -4.09 -10.65 -1.45
CA ALA A 75 -4.89 -11.56 -2.27
C ALA A 75 -4.27 -12.97 -2.34
N LYS A 76 -2.93 -13.05 -2.41
CA LYS A 76 -2.19 -14.32 -2.36
C LYS A 76 -2.38 -15.03 -1.02
N ALA A 77 -2.32 -14.31 0.11
CA ALA A 77 -2.51 -14.89 1.45
C ALA A 77 -3.91 -15.50 1.64
N HIS A 78 -4.93 -14.96 0.95
CA HIS A 78 -6.31 -15.45 1.01
C HIS A 78 -6.62 -16.56 -0.01
N GLN A 79 -5.66 -16.96 -0.86
CA GLN A 79 -5.91 -18.10 -1.75
C GLN A 79 -5.95 -19.40 -0.93
N PRO A 80 -7.01 -20.22 -1.06
CA PRO A 80 -7.09 -21.49 -0.35
C PRO A 80 -5.93 -22.39 -0.77
N ILE A 81 -5.20 -22.91 0.22
CA ILE A 81 -4.12 -23.88 0.00
C ILE A 81 -4.72 -25.07 -0.77
N PRO A 82 -4.18 -25.45 -1.93
CA PRO A 82 -4.63 -26.63 -2.65
C PRO A 82 -4.52 -27.87 -1.77
N ALA A 83 -5.61 -28.62 -1.64
CA ALA A 83 -5.75 -29.81 -0.78
C ALA A 83 -4.75 -30.96 -1.08
N GLU A 84 -3.90 -30.81 -2.10
CA GLU A 84 -2.89 -31.78 -2.51
C GLU A 84 -1.60 -31.70 -1.68
N SER A 85 -1.41 -30.64 -0.89
CA SER A 85 -0.20 -30.42 -0.07
C SER A 85 -0.19 -31.21 1.25
N SER A 86 -1.34 -31.75 1.67
CA SER A 86 -1.50 -32.52 2.93
C SER A 86 -1.55 -34.04 2.70
N SER A 87 -1.22 -34.51 1.50
CA SER A 87 -1.21 -35.93 1.16
C SER A 87 0.04 -36.62 1.73
N CYS A 88 -0.17 -37.49 2.71
CA CYS A 88 0.77 -38.48 3.25
C CYS A 88 1.19 -39.58 2.24
N TYR A 89 0.83 -39.47 0.96
CA TYR A 89 1.10 -40.54 -0.02
C TYR A 89 2.41 -40.28 -0.77
N PRO A 90 3.31 -41.29 -0.86
CA PRO A 90 4.57 -41.15 -1.58
C PRO A 90 4.30 -40.87 -3.08
N SER A 91 4.91 -39.79 -3.59
CA SER A 91 4.80 -39.25 -4.97
C SER A 91 5.25 -40.19 -6.11
N SER A 92 5.42 -41.49 -5.86
CA SER A 92 6.05 -42.41 -6.82
C SER A 92 5.08 -43.08 -7.81
N LEU A 93 3.76 -42.92 -7.68
CA LEU A 93 2.78 -43.63 -8.53
C LEU A 93 1.91 -42.73 -9.43
N LEU A 94 2.23 -41.43 -9.57
CA LEU A 94 1.50 -40.54 -10.48
C LEU A 94 2.21 -40.38 -11.83
N THR A 95 1.44 -40.60 -12.88
CA THR A 95 1.77 -40.56 -14.31
C THR A 95 2.55 -39.29 -14.69
N PRO A 96 3.61 -39.36 -15.54
CA PRO A 96 4.48 -38.21 -15.86
C PRO A 96 3.81 -37.05 -16.61
N HIS A 97 2.63 -37.27 -17.21
CA HIS A 97 2.01 -36.33 -18.15
C HIS A 97 1.20 -35.20 -17.49
N ALA A 98 1.01 -35.22 -16.16
CA ALA A 98 0.30 -34.17 -15.41
C ALA A 98 1.22 -33.26 -14.58
N ARG A 99 2.55 -33.40 -14.70
CA ARG A 99 3.54 -32.67 -13.87
C ARG A 99 3.89 -31.26 -14.37
N HIS A 100 3.20 -30.73 -15.39
CA HIS A 100 3.50 -29.44 -16.00
C HIS A 100 2.40 -28.38 -15.88
N ALA A 101 1.38 -28.58 -15.04
CA ALA A 101 0.68 -27.43 -14.47
C ALA A 101 1.53 -26.91 -13.31
N LYS A 102 2.58 -26.15 -13.64
CA LYS A 102 3.36 -25.36 -12.69
C LYS A 102 2.32 -24.60 -11.85
N GLN A 103 2.09 -25.00 -10.59
CA GLN A 103 1.48 -24.12 -9.59
C GLN A 103 2.46 -22.96 -9.45
N ALA A 104 2.35 -22.01 -10.36
CA ALA A 104 3.16 -20.82 -10.34
C ALA A 104 2.76 -20.13 -9.04
N ASN A 105 3.72 -20.05 -8.14
CA ASN A 105 3.64 -19.26 -6.92
C ASN A 105 3.60 -17.78 -7.32
N THR A 106 2.58 -17.37 -8.08
CA THR A 106 2.49 -16.04 -8.69
C THR A 106 2.20 -15.06 -7.58
N SER A 107 3.11 -14.14 -7.33
CA SER A 107 2.87 -13.03 -6.41
C SER A 107 2.05 -11.91 -7.07
N PHE A 108 1.16 -12.30 -7.99
CA PHE A 108 0.43 -11.44 -8.91
C PHE A 108 1.37 -10.43 -9.59
N TYR A 109 1.17 -9.14 -9.36
CA TYR A 109 1.95 -8.07 -9.98
C TYR A 109 3.31 -7.84 -9.29
N VAL A 110 3.55 -8.41 -8.10
CA VAL A 110 4.83 -8.21 -7.38
C VAL A 110 5.99 -8.80 -8.17
N ASP A 111 5.80 -9.94 -8.85
CA ASP A 111 6.82 -10.53 -9.73
C ASP A 111 7.19 -9.58 -10.88
N TYR A 112 6.20 -8.90 -11.47
CA TYR A 112 6.43 -7.96 -12.57
C TYR A 112 7.11 -6.67 -12.09
N VAL A 113 6.67 -6.12 -10.95
CA VAL A 113 7.30 -4.94 -10.35
C VAL A 113 8.75 -5.24 -9.97
N SER A 114 9.03 -6.41 -9.40
CA SER A 114 10.39 -6.84 -9.06
C SER A 114 11.28 -6.97 -10.30
N ARG A 115 10.76 -7.57 -11.38
CA ARG A 115 11.48 -7.72 -12.66
C ARG A 115 11.84 -6.38 -13.29
N ASP A 116 10.88 -5.46 -13.35
CA ASP A 116 11.02 -4.20 -14.09
C ASP A 116 11.31 -3.00 -13.17
N LEU A 117 11.68 -3.24 -11.91
CA LEU A 117 11.88 -2.21 -10.87
C LEU A 117 12.82 -1.10 -11.34
N ARG A 118 13.93 -1.49 -11.98
CA ARG A 118 14.90 -0.53 -12.53
C ARG A 118 14.23 0.40 -13.53
N GLN A 119 13.53 -0.14 -14.53
CA GLN A 119 12.84 0.65 -15.55
C GLN A 119 11.79 1.59 -14.95
N ILE A 120 11.05 1.13 -13.93
CA ILE A 120 10.06 1.95 -13.23
C ILE A 120 10.74 3.14 -12.54
N VAL A 121 11.84 2.91 -11.82
CA VAL A 121 12.59 3.97 -11.14
C VAL A 121 13.15 4.99 -12.14
N GLU A 122 13.69 4.54 -13.28
CA GLU A 122 14.17 5.42 -14.34
C GLU A 122 13.06 6.25 -14.99
N CYS A 123 11.87 5.67 -15.09
CA CYS A 123 10.71 6.35 -15.63
C CYS A 123 10.21 7.44 -14.67
N VAL A 124 10.02 7.11 -13.39
CA VAL A 124 9.44 7.99 -12.37
C VAL A 124 10.40 9.11 -11.96
N VAL A 125 11.70 8.80 -11.89
CA VAL A 125 12.77 9.74 -11.55
C VAL A 125 13.78 9.76 -12.70
N PRO A 126 13.44 10.42 -13.83
CA PRO A 126 14.36 10.57 -14.94
C PRO A 126 15.56 11.44 -14.55
N VAL A 127 16.67 11.29 -15.27
CA VAL A 127 17.88 12.09 -15.06
C VAL A 127 17.62 13.57 -15.33
N GLY A 128 18.06 14.45 -14.43
CA GLY A 128 17.89 15.90 -14.54
C GLY A 128 16.92 16.51 -13.52
N ARG A 129 16.69 17.82 -13.63
CA ARG A 129 15.90 18.60 -12.65
C ARG A 129 14.43 18.16 -12.57
N GLN A 130 13.88 17.68 -13.67
CA GLN A 130 12.49 17.26 -13.77
C GLN A 130 12.17 15.99 -12.97
N GLY A 131 13.17 15.16 -12.62
CA GLY A 131 12.96 14.00 -11.76
C GLY A 131 12.99 14.32 -10.26
N LEU A 132 13.62 15.44 -9.87
CA LEU A 132 13.82 15.81 -8.47
C LEU A 132 12.54 15.88 -7.62
N PRO A 133 11.40 16.40 -8.12
CA PRO A 133 10.16 16.44 -7.33
C PRO A 133 9.65 15.07 -6.88
N ASN A 134 10.07 13.99 -7.55
CA ASN A 134 9.67 12.62 -7.23
C ASN A 134 10.71 11.86 -6.41
N LEU A 135 11.93 12.39 -6.25
CA LEU A 135 13.06 11.67 -5.68
C LEU A 135 12.78 11.20 -4.25
N THR A 136 12.36 12.11 -3.37
CA THR A 136 12.14 11.82 -1.94
C THR A 136 11.04 10.78 -1.75
N SER A 137 9.88 10.98 -2.40
CA SER A 137 8.76 10.03 -2.33
C SER A 137 9.12 8.66 -2.89
N THR A 138 9.89 8.62 -3.99
CA THR A 138 10.34 7.34 -4.58
C THR A 138 11.26 6.59 -3.63
N LYS A 139 12.25 7.27 -3.02
CA LYS A 139 13.13 6.66 -2.02
C LYS A 139 12.34 6.12 -0.82
N GLN A 140 11.36 6.87 -0.33
CA GLN A 140 10.52 6.44 0.79
C GLN A 140 9.71 5.18 0.45
N ILE A 141 9.11 5.11 -0.74
CA ILE A 141 8.36 3.93 -1.19
C ILE A 141 9.28 2.71 -1.32
N LEU A 142 10.47 2.89 -1.92
CA LEU A 142 11.46 1.82 -2.04
C LEU A 142 11.90 1.31 -0.66
N GLU A 143 12.21 2.20 0.29
CA GLU A 143 12.59 1.81 1.65
C GLU A 143 11.45 1.06 2.37
N ASN A 144 10.20 1.48 2.15
CA ASN A 144 9.04 0.76 2.67
C ASN A 144 8.93 -0.65 2.06
N TRP A 145 9.13 -0.80 0.74
CA TRP A 145 9.12 -2.11 0.08
C TRP A 145 10.23 -3.02 0.61
N ARG A 146 11.41 -2.46 0.88
CA ARG A 146 12.55 -3.17 1.47
C ARG A 146 12.26 -3.65 2.89
N THR A 147 11.77 -2.73 3.73
CA THR A 147 11.50 -2.98 5.16
C THR A 147 10.37 -3.97 5.35
N LYS A 148 9.27 -3.80 4.60
CA LYS A 148 8.11 -4.71 4.62
C LYS A 148 8.32 -6.01 3.83
N ARG A 149 9.48 -6.19 3.19
CA ARG A 149 9.79 -7.33 2.32
C ARG A 149 8.74 -7.55 1.21
N ILE A 150 8.17 -6.46 0.70
CA ILE A 150 7.25 -6.51 -0.46
C ILE A 150 8.02 -6.93 -1.71
N ILE A 151 9.23 -6.37 -1.88
CA ILE A 151 10.20 -6.77 -2.91
C ILE A 151 11.47 -7.22 -2.19
N GLU A 152 12.19 -8.17 -2.79
CA GLU A 152 13.47 -8.65 -2.25
C GLU A 152 14.46 -7.48 -2.03
N PRO A 153 15.09 -7.38 -0.86
CA PRO A 153 15.95 -6.23 -0.52
C PRO A 153 17.06 -5.96 -1.53
N GLN A 154 17.65 -7.01 -2.12
CA GLN A 154 18.72 -6.88 -3.11
C GLN A 154 18.24 -6.13 -4.36
N ARG A 155 17.03 -6.45 -4.85
CA ARG A 155 16.42 -5.77 -6.00
C ARG A 155 16.12 -4.31 -5.69
N VAL A 156 15.64 -4.03 -4.48
CA VAL A 156 15.40 -2.65 -4.04
C VAL A 156 16.70 -1.85 -3.93
N ASP A 157 17.76 -2.46 -3.40
CA ASP A 157 19.07 -1.84 -3.24
C ASP A 157 19.67 -1.44 -4.60
N GLU A 158 19.50 -2.27 -5.64
CA GLU A 158 19.86 -1.93 -7.02
C GLU A 158 19.10 -0.68 -7.51
N GLY A 159 17.79 -0.59 -7.27
CA GLY A 159 16.99 0.59 -7.60
C GLY A 159 17.43 1.85 -6.84
N MET A 160 17.75 1.71 -5.56
CA MET A 160 18.25 2.80 -4.71
C MET A 160 19.65 3.29 -5.14
N GLN A 161 20.53 2.38 -5.58
CA GLN A 161 21.84 2.71 -6.11
C GLN A 161 21.73 3.54 -7.41
N VAL A 162 20.77 3.22 -8.27
CA VAL A 162 20.47 3.99 -9.49
C VAL A 162 20.09 5.43 -9.15
N LEU A 163 19.26 5.64 -8.13
CA LEU A 163 18.88 7.00 -7.68
C LEU A 163 20.05 7.76 -7.05
N SER A 164 20.89 7.08 -6.28
CA SER A 164 22.01 7.70 -5.57
C SER A 164 23.13 8.13 -6.52
N SER A 165 23.44 7.30 -7.52
CA SER A 165 24.43 7.61 -8.56
C SER A 165 24.05 8.80 -9.45
N ARG A 166 22.75 9.14 -9.50
CA ARG A 166 22.21 10.26 -10.29
C ARG A 166 22.21 11.58 -9.54
N HIS A 167 22.16 11.54 -8.21
CA HIS A 167 22.24 12.74 -7.39
C HIS A 167 23.62 13.40 -7.46
N THR A 168 24.66 12.60 -7.69
CA THR A 168 26.06 13.04 -7.76
C THR A 168 26.52 13.46 -9.14
N GLN A 169 25.72 13.29 -10.20
CA GLN A 169 26.04 13.86 -11.51
C GLN A 169 25.72 15.37 -11.48
N PRO A 170 26.73 16.25 -11.56
CA PRO A 170 26.50 17.68 -11.64
C PRO A 170 25.69 17.96 -12.89
N THR A 171 24.73 18.86 -12.77
CA THR A 171 24.00 19.45 -13.91
C THR A 171 24.98 20.18 -14.83
N GLU A 172 25.64 19.48 -15.75
CA GLU A 172 26.50 20.05 -16.81
C GLU A 172 25.66 20.71 -17.91
N SER A 173 24.77 21.62 -17.54
CA SER A 173 23.98 22.38 -18.53
C SER A 173 23.64 23.80 -18.06
N SER A 174 24.44 24.44 -17.19
CA SER A 174 24.23 25.87 -16.84
C SER A 174 25.42 26.50 -16.09
N ILE A 175 26.66 26.43 -16.60
CA ILE A 175 27.70 27.42 -16.21
C ILE A 175 28.52 27.78 -17.44
N ALA A 176 27.96 28.60 -18.32
CA ALA A 176 28.73 29.46 -19.21
C ALA A 176 27.80 30.55 -19.75
N SER A 177 27.80 31.73 -19.11
CA SER A 177 27.81 33.05 -19.77
C SER A 177 27.50 34.17 -18.77
N ALA A 178 28.55 34.70 -18.14
CA ALA A 178 28.71 36.14 -17.96
C ALA A 178 30.19 36.43 -18.26
N PRO A 179 30.50 37.45 -19.08
CA PRO A 179 30.69 38.77 -18.47
C PRO A 179 30.13 39.97 -19.28
N ALA A 180 29.81 41.02 -18.52
CA ALA A 180 29.96 42.46 -18.78
C ALA A 180 29.41 43.15 -20.07
N LEU A 181 28.54 44.14 -19.82
CA LEU A 181 28.51 45.51 -20.37
C LEU A 181 28.53 45.70 -21.91
N THR A 182 27.34 45.81 -22.53
CA THR A 182 27.06 46.81 -23.60
C THR A 182 25.55 47.02 -23.74
N SER A 183 25.13 48.28 -23.78
CA SER A 183 23.76 48.73 -24.07
C SER A 183 23.43 48.61 -25.56
N GLN A 184 22.69 47.57 -25.97
CA GLN A 184 21.89 47.57 -27.21
C GLN A 184 20.64 46.68 -27.03
N PRO A 185 19.46 47.09 -27.55
CA PRO A 185 18.28 46.22 -27.59
C PRO A 185 18.41 45.24 -28.78
N PRO A 186 18.13 43.93 -28.61
CA PRO A 186 18.23 42.98 -29.71
C PRO A 186 17.01 43.06 -30.65
N PRO A 187 17.19 42.73 -31.95
CA PRO A 187 16.14 42.76 -32.96
C PRO A 187 15.22 41.53 -32.84
N SER A 188 13.99 41.71 -33.32
CA SER A 188 12.95 40.69 -33.47
C SER A 188 13.47 39.40 -34.12
N ARG A 189 13.51 38.31 -33.35
CA ARG A 189 13.64 36.92 -33.81
C ARG A 189 12.32 36.18 -33.56
N GLY A 190 11.90 35.40 -34.55
CA GLY A 190 10.62 34.69 -34.61
C GLY A 190 10.41 33.60 -33.54
N PRO A 191 9.25 32.91 -33.58
CA PRO A 191 8.83 31.98 -32.55
C PRO A 191 9.57 30.65 -32.72
N GLY A 192 10.61 30.41 -31.92
CA GLY A 192 11.24 29.10 -31.86
C GLY A 192 12.73 29.17 -31.54
N ALA A 193 13.06 29.00 -30.27
CA ALA A 193 14.24 28.30 -29.74
C ALA A 193 14.44 28.72 -28.27
N GLY A 194 14.23 27.78 -27.34
CA GLY A 194 14.51 27.99 -25.91
C GLY A 194 13.31 27.81 -24.97
N ASN A 195 12.38 26.88 -25.26
CA ASN A 195 11.48 26.41 -24.22
C ASN A 195 12.23 25.39 -23.36
N ASP A 196 12.97 25.86 -22.36
CA ASP A 196 12.91 25.17 -21.08
C ASP A 196 11.41 25.06 -20.77
N ALA A 197 10.86 23.84 -20.90
CA ALA A 197 9.44 23.59 -20.80
C ALA A 197 8.98 23.85 -19.35
N HIS A 198 8.83 25.11 -19.01
CA HIS A 198 8.21 25.56 -17.78
C HIS A 198 6.80 24.97 -17.80
N LEU A 199 6.55 24.02 -16.89
CA LEU A 199 5.27 23.33 -16.76
C LEU A 199 4.14 24.37 -16.79
N SER A 200 3.05 24.05 -17.48
CA SER A 200 1.89 24.94 -17.54
C SER A 200 1.43 25.28 -16.11
N ARG A 201 0.99 26.52 -15.87
CA ARG A 201 0.45 26.95 -14.57
C ARG A 201 -0.64 25.98 -14.06
N GLY A 202 -1.46 25.43 -14.95
CA GLY A 202 -2.48 24.44 -14.60
C GLY A 202 -1.88 23.11 -14.13
N GLU A 203 -0.78 22.65 -14.73
CA GLU A 203 -0.08 21.44 -14.32
C GLU A 203 0.63 21.61 -12.97
N ILE A 204 1.18 22.80 -12.72
CA ILE A 204 1.77 23.17 -11.41
C ILE A 204 0.71 23.11 -10.32
N PHE A 205 -0.44 23.76 -10.50
CA PHE A 205 -1.52 23.71 -9.50
C PHE A 205 -2.06 22.29 -9.30
N LYS A 206 -2.22 21.52 -10.38
CA LYS A 206 -2.60 20.12 -10.29
C LYS A 206 -1.60 19.32 -9.44
N ARG A 207 -0.29 19.53 -9.66
CA ARG A 207 0.76 18.89 -8.87
C ARG A 207 0.66 19.27 -7.39
N ILE A 208 0.48 20.56 -7.08
CA ILE A 208 0.34 21.04 -5.70
C ILE A 208 -0.84 20.37 -5.00
N GLU A 209 -2.01 20.31 -5.64
CA GLU A 209 -3.19 19.69 -5.03
C GLU A 209 -3.00 18.18 -4.85
N GLU A 210 -2.39 17.49 -5.81
CA GLU A 210 -2.10 16.07 -5.68
C GLU A 210 -1.05 15.78 -4.60
N ASP A 211 -0.06 16.66 -4.42
CA ASP A 211 0.90 16.56 -3.31
C ASP A 211 0.23 16.84 -1.96
N ARG A 212 -0.72 17.79 -1.90
CA ARG A 212 -1.56 18.02 -0.71
C ARG A 212 -2.36 16.78 -0.35
N GLU A 213 -2.98 16.15 -1.35
CA GLU A 213 -3.72 14.91 -1.17
C GLU A 213 -2.80 13.77 -0.71
N ARG A 214 -1.59 13.62 -1.26
CA ARG A 214 -0.60 12.63 -0.79
C ARG A 214 -0.23 12.82 0.69
N HIS A 215 0.04 14.05 1.12
CA HIS A 215 0.36 14.35 2.51
C HIS A 215 -0.83 14.09 3.45
N LYS A 216 -2.03 14.44 3.00
CA LYS A 216 -3.26 14.11 3.71
C LYS A 216 -3.37 12.60 3.94
N ARG A 217 -3.18 11.78 2.89
CA ARG A 217 -3.21 10.31 3.00
C ARG A 217 -2.13 9.74 3.92
N LEU A 218 -0.94 10.32 3.91
CA LEU A 218 0.14 9.92 4.82
C LEU A 218 -0.27 10.13 6.29
N ARG A 219 -0.92 11.26 6.59
CA ARG A 219 -1.42 11.54 7.94
C ARG A 219 -2.63 10.68 8.31
N GLU A 220 -3.54 10.42 7.38
CA GLU A 220 -4.69 9.53 7.60
C GLU A 220 -4.28 8.12 8.00
N ARG A 221 -3.14 7.62 7.51
CA ARG A 221 -2.60 6.31 7.88
C ARG A 221 -1.84 6.31 9.20
N ARG A 222 -1.40 7.48 9.69
CA ARG A 222 -0.52 7.60 10.86
C ARG A 222 -1.21 7.20 12.17
N TRP A 223 -2.52 7.44 12.28
CA TRP A 223 -3.32 7.17 13.48
C TRP A 223 -4.05 5.82 13.44
N VAL A 224 -3.91 5.05 12.35
CA VAL A 224 -4.52 3.72 12.26
C VAL A 224 -3.73 2.76 13.13
N GLN A 225 -4.31 2.32 14.24
CA GLN A 225 -3.75 1.26 15.07
C GLN A 225 -3.87 -0.10 14.36
N ALA A 226 -2.79 -0.87 14.36
CA ALA A 226 -2.80 -2.22 13.81
C ALA A 226 -3.55 -3.16 14.75
N GLN A 227 -4.72 -3.66 14.32
CA GLN A 227 -5.40 -4.71 15.06
C GLN A 227 -4.79 -6.06 14.72
N PRO A 228 -4.30 -6.83 15.71
CA PRO A 228 -3.86 -8.20 15.47
C PRO A 228 -5.05 -9.01 14.94
N GLN A 229 -4.84 -9.69 13.82
CA GLN A 229 -5.82 -10.63 13.27
C GLN A 229 -6.03 -11.75 14.30
N VAL A 230 -7.16 -11.72 15.00
CA VAL A 230 -7.55 -12.82 15.87
C VAL A 230 -7.82 -14.01 14.96
N LEU A 231 -6.84 -14.89 14.81
CA LEU A 231 -7.04 -16.20 14.19
C LEU A 231 -8.06 -16.91 15.06
N SER A 232 -9.33 -16.87 14.65
CA SER A 232 -10.41 -17.65 15.24
C SER A 232 -10.06 -19.13 15.04
N HIS A 233 -9.29 -19.69 15.97
CA HIS A 233 -9.12 -21.12 16.10
C HIS A 233 -10.49 -21.65 16.51
N SER A 234 -11.23 -22.13 15.52
CA SER A 234 -12.36 -23.01 15.75
C SER A 234 -11.81 -24.29 16.39
N TYR A 235 -11.76 -24.33 17.72
CA TYR A 235 -11.52 -25.57 18.42
C TYR A 235 -12.62 -26.58 18.03
N PRO A 236 -12.26 -27.82 17.66
CA PRO A 236 -13.26 -28.87 17.52
C PRO A 236 -13.85 -29.10 18.91
N SER A 237 -15.12 -28.75 19.10
CA SER A 237 -15.87 -29.14 20.29
C SER A 237 -15.89 -30.66 20.39
N HIS A 238 -15.01 -31.24 21.21
CA HIS A 238 -15.16 -32.61 21.69
C HIS A 238 -16.40 -32.64 22.59
N HIS A 239 -17.57 -32.90 21.98
CA HIS A 239 -18.79 -33.11 22.72
C HIS A 239 -18.80 -34.55 23.26
N SER A 240 -18.17 -34.74 24.41
CA SER A 240 -18.36 -35.92 25.24
C SER A 240 -19.79 -35.88 25.78
N GLN A 241 -20.68 -36.71 25.24
CA GLN A 241 -22.02 -36.95 25.78
C GLN A 241 -21.93 -37.51 27.21
N PRO A 242 -22.58 -36.90 28.21
CA PRO A 242 -22.93 -37.62 29.43
C PRO A 242 -24.32 -38.22 29.24
N HIS A 243 -24.39 -39.54 29.28
CA HIS A 243 -25.65 -40.27 29.45
C HIS A 243 -26.28 -39.95 30.82
N HIS A 244 -27.54 -39.51 30.84
CA HIS A 244 -28.43 -39.71 32.00
C HIS A 244 -29.88 -39.94 31.53
N PRO A 245 -30.68 -40.74 32.27
CA PRO A 245 -31.91 -41.34 31.77
C PRO A 245 -33.13 -40.43 31.93
N ALA A 246 -34.15 -40.76 31.14
CA ALA A 246 -35.44 -40.08 31.02
C ALA A 246 -36.27 -40.09 32.32
N ALA A 247 -36.92 -38.95 32.62
CA ALA A 247 -38.23 -38.88 33.27
C ALA A 247 -38.83 -37.46 33.17
N GLY A 248 -40.13 -37.37 32.83
CA GLY A 248 -41.02 -36.35 33.41
C GLY A 248 -41.44 -35.17 32.53
N SER A 249 -42.66 -35.25 32.00
CA SER A 249 -43.40 -34.20 31.30
C SER A 249 -43.86 -33.05 32.21
N GLY A 250 -43.90 -31.82 31.67
CA GLY A 250 -44.64 -30.68 32.23
C GLY A 250 -44.55 -29.43 31.33
N PRO A 251 -45.65 -28.73 31.00
CA PRO A 251 -45.64 -27.60 30.07
C PRO A 251 -45.52 -26.25 30.79
N GLY A 252 -44.81 -25.28 30.20
CA GLY A 252 -44.76 -23.92 30.75
C GLY A 252 -43.92 -22.93 29.95
N SER A 253 -44.63 -22.05 29.24
CA SER A 253 -44.32 -20.63 29.03
C SER A 253 -43.08 -20.23 28.23
N SER A 254 -43.35 -19.84 26.98
CA SER A 254 -42.53 -18.95 26.16
C SER A 254 -42.37 -17.56 26.79
N SER A 255 -41.14 -17.17 27.09
CA SER A 255 -40.76 -15.77 27.24
C SER A 255 -39.44 -15.54 26.53
N GLY A 256 -39.51 -14.84 25.40
CA GLY A 256 -38.34 -14.40 24.65
C GLY A 256 -37.61 -13.32 25.45
N THR A 257 -36.40 -13.61 25.88
CA THR A 257 -35.47 -12.62 26.40
C THR A 257 -34.36 -12.42 25.38
N ALA A 258 -34.34 -11.23 24.79
CA ALA A 258 -33.30 -10.75 23.92
C ALA A 258 -31.95 -10.84 24.64
N GLY A 259 -30.98 -11.51 24.02
CA GLY A 259 -29.61 -11.57 24.51
C GLY A 259 -29.00 -10.17 24.49
N TYR A 260 -28.90 -9.54 25.65
CA TYR A 260 -27.94 -8.47 25.87
C TYR A 260 -26.54 -9.08 25.75
N THR A 261 -25.82 -8.75 24.68
CA THR A 261 -24.36 -8.88 24.67
C THR A 261 -23.82 -7.92 25.71
N ALA A 262 -23.52 -8.43 26.90
CA ALA A 262 -22.75 -7.69 27.88
C ALA A 262 -21.40 -7.38 27.24
N TYR A 263 -21.11 -6.09 27.06
CA TYR A 263 -19.73 -5.65 26.88
C TYR A 263 -18.97 -6.10 28.12
N ALA A 264 -18.18 -7.17 27.98
CA ALA A 264 -17.31 -7.62 29.04
C ALA A 264 -16.28 -6.51 29.27
N LEU A 265 -16.47 -5.76 30.35
CA LEU A 265 -15.42 -4.87 30.87
C LEU A 265 -14.20 -5.75 31.14
N ALA A 266 -13.07 -5.37 30.54
CA ALA A 266 -11.79 -6.08 30.65
C ALA A 266 -11.48 -6.30 32.13
N SER A 267 -11.78 -7.49 32.60
CA SER A 267 -11.63 -7.89 33.98
C SER A 267 -10.20 -8.36 34.13
N PHE A 268 -9.44 -7.70 35.01
CA PHE A 268 -8.12 -8.15 35.45
C PHE A 268 -8.24 -9.54 36.10
N LEU A 269 -8.12 -10.59 35.29
CA LEU A 269 -7.93 -11.96 35.74
C LEU A 269 -6.44 -12.32 35.58
N PRO A 270 -5.86 -13.06 36.54
CA PRO A 270 -4.46 -13.44 36.49
C PRO A 270 -4.25 -14.42 35.34
N LEU A 271 -3.41 -14.02 34.38
CA LEU A 271 -3.05 -14.81 33.20
C LEU A 271 -2.35 -16.11 33.62
N SER A 272 -2.90 -17.25 33.20
CA SER A 272 -2.14 -18.50 33.13
C SER A 272 -1.09 -18.36 32.02
N GLU A 273 0.15 -18.77 32.30
CA GLU A 273 1.37 -18.64 31.46
C GLU A 273 1.31 -19.16 30.00
N SER A 274 0.17 -19.67 29.51
CA SER A 274 0.07 -20.33 28.20
C SER A 274 -0.61 -19.53 27.09
N GLU A 275 -1.10 -18.31 27.32
CA GLU A 275 -1.78 -17.51 26.29
C GLU A 275 -1.06 -16.19 26.03
N ASN A 276 0.16 -16.28 25.51
CA ASN A 276 0.90 -15.13 24.97
C ASN A 276 0.37 -14.76 23.57
N ALA A 277 -0.94 -14.57 23.44
CA ALA A 277 -1.53 -13.92 22.28
C ALA A 277 -1.48 -12.42 22.58
N THR A 278 -0.52 -11.69 22.00
CA THR A 278 -0.44 -10.23 22.08
C THR A 278 -1.79 -9.64 21.70
N LEU A 279 -2.56 -9.21 22.69
CA LEU A 279 -3.91 -8.70 22.49
C LEU A 279 -3.82 -7.34 21.80
N ALA A 280 -4.91 -6.92 21.14
CA ALA A 280 -4.97 -5.59 20.54
C ALA A 280 -4.67 -4.48 21.58
N LEU A 281 -5.07 -4.71 22.83
CA LEU A 281 -4.80 -3.84 23.98
C LEU A 281 -3.31 -3.75 24.33
N ASP A 282 -2.56 -4.84 24.21
CA ASP A 282 -1.12 -4.83 24.48
C ASP A 282 -0.38 -4.00 23.43
N ILE A 283 -0.81 -4.09 22.16
CA ILE A 283 -0.25 -3.28 21.07
C ILE A 283 -0.62 -1.79 21.22
N GLU A 284 -1.86 -1.49 21.62
CA GLU A 284 -2.29 -0.12 21.90
C GLU A 284 -1.49 0.49 23.05
N PHE A 285 -1.38 -0.21 24.18
CA PHE A 285 -0.63 0.24 25.34
C PHE A 285 0.86 0.46 25.03
N GLU A 286 1.53 -0.48 24.36
CA GLU A 286 2.96 -0.33 24.02
C GLU A 286 3.17 0.87 23.07
N ASN A 287 2.27 1.10 22.11
CA ASN A 287 2.35 2.26 21.22
C ASN A 287 2.13 3.59 21.96
N GLU A 288 1.16 3.64 22.88
CA GLU A 288 0.90 4.83 23.71
C GLU A 288 2.05 5.10 24.66
N TRP A 289 2.61 4.05 25.26
CA TRP A 289 3.76 4.12 26.15
C TRP A 289 5.00 4.67 25.45
N ASP A 290 5.35 4.14 24.27
CA ASP A 290 6.47 4.62 23.46
C ASP A 290 6.27 6.06 22.95
N ALA A 291 5.01 6.48 22.77
CA ALA A 291 4.65 7.82 22.32
C ALA A 291 4.40 8.81 23.48
N THR A 292 4.48 8.35 24.73
CA THR A 292 4.23 9.20 25.90
C THR A 292 5.32 10.27 25.99
N SER A 293 4.91 11.53 25.90
CA SER A 293 5.78 12.68 26.12
C SER A 293 5.76 13.13 27.57
N ASP A 294 6.80 13.85 27.99
CA ASP A 294 6.80 14.51 29.29
C ASP A 294 5.65 15.51 29.41
N TRP A 295 5.09 15.60 30.61
CA TRP A 295 4.07 16.57 30.99
C TRP A 295 4.58 18.01 30.76
N ASN A 296 3.79 18.84 30.10
CA ASN A 296 4.15 20.19 29.70
C ASN A 296 3.05 21.23 30.02
N GLU A 297 3.29 22.48 29.63
CA GLU A 297 2.40 23.63 29.89
C GLU A 297 1.03 23.48 29.22
N ASP A 298 0.96 22.89 28.03
CA ASP A 298 -0.32 22.62 27.34
C ASP A 298 -1.15 21.60 28.15
N ASP A 299 -0.50 20.61 28.78
CA ASP A 299 -1.17 19.64 29.65
C ASP A 299 -1.72 20.29 30.94
N GLU A 300 -0.97 21.23 31.53
CA GLU A 300 -1.44 22.03 32.68
C GLU A 300 -2.65 22.89 32.29
N GLU A 301 -2.62 23.54 31.12
CA GLU A 301 -3.73 24.35 30.60
C GLU A 301 -4.99 23.50 30.38
N VAL A 302 -4.86 22.33 29.74
CA VAL A 302 -5.98 21.41 29.50
C VAL A 302 -6.61 20.93 30.81
N VAL A 303 -5.80 20.57 31.82
CA VAL A 303 -6.32 20.15 33.13
C VAL A 303 -7.03 21.29 33.85
N MET A 304 -6.50 22.51 33.77
CA MET A 304 -7.16 23.68 34.37
C MET A 304 -8.49 24.00 33.69
N GLU A 305 -8.53 23.97 32.35
CA GLU A 305 -9.76 24.15 31.58
C GLU A 305 -10.82 23.09 31.96
N GLU A 306 -10.44 21.80 31.98
CA GLU A 306 -11.35 20.72 32.36
C GLU A 306 -11.87 20.87 33.79
N ARG A 307 -11.01 21.30 34.72
CA ARG A 307 -11.40 21.56 36.12
C ARG A 307 -12.44 22.68 36.22
N GLU A 308 -12.27 23.77 35.48
CA GLU A 308 -13.21 24.89 35.45
C GLU A 308 -14.57 24.48 34.88
N LEU A 309 -14.59 23.56 33.90
CA LEU A 309 -15.83 23.00 33.33
C LEU A 309 -16.59 22.08 34.31
N CYS A 310 -15.88 21.32 35.13
CA CYS A 310 -16.49 20.38 36.09
C CYS A 310 -16.99 21.04 37.37
N TYR A 311 -16.42 22.20 37.75
CA TYR A 311 -16.84 22.98 38.91
C TYR A 311 -17.00 24.47 38.52
N PRO A 312 -18.05 24.80 37.74
CA PRO A 312 -18.32 26.17 37.32
C PRO A 312 -18.73 27.09 38.48
#